data_AF-A0A373VVJ1-F1
#
_entry.id   AF-A0A373VVJ1-F1
#
_cell.length_a   1.000
_cell.length_b   1.000
_cell.length_c   1.000
_cell.angle_alpha   90.00
_cell.angle_beta   90.00
_cell.angle_gamma   90.00
#
_symmetry.space_group_name_H-M   'P 1'
#
loop_
_entity.id
_entity.type
_entity.pdbx_description
1 polymer ?
#
loop_
_entity_poly.entity_id
_entity_poly.type
_entity_poly.pdbx_seq_one_letter_code
_entity_poly.pdbx_strand_id
1 'polypeptide(L)'
;MENYTKYKLKSSDELTSVLNGRDNLFVIACNKCFKEFETVDEPDCGEFLEFAAEQGKTVTGSAKFDFLCNKMHTERKLQDLIPEGTENVVVISCGLGIQTVADLAGKPVIAASNTLNYRGHHGMALTKKSCDACAQCYLNVTGGVCPIVDCSKSLVNGQCGGAKNGKCEVDPNKDCAWEKIYQRLAKQGRLEEFLNQPVQVRDFSKVNFKVINDYVKSIRDNRLNGYYGGVHPSEHKEFSEHIDLKRFPDPKTVVISMSQHLGAPANPIVQVGDTVKVGQKIAEAAGFISAPVHSSVSGTVVAVEPRMHGTRGSEVMAVVIESDGKNTLHESVQPHKPLDELTPDEIIEIVKEAGIVGMGGAGFPTCVKLKPAKPVDTILLNGCECEPYLTADHKVLLE
;
A
#
# COMPACT_ATOMS: atom_id res chain seq x y z
N MET A 1 -32.71 18.10 -0.17
CA MET A 1 -32.01 18.02 1.12
C MET A 1 -30.99 16.90 0.99
N GLU A 2 -29.69 17.22 1.07
CA GLU A 2 -28.66 16.17 1.06
C GLU A 2 -28.77 15.40 2.37
N ASN A 3 -28.96 14.08 2.29
CA ASN A 3 -29.02 13.23 3.47
C ASN A 3 -27.66 13.26 4.19
N TYR A 4 -27.55 14.01 5.29
CA TYR A 4 -26.33 14.24 6.06
C TYR A 4 -25.91 13.04 6.95
N THR A 5 -26.42 11.85 6.65
CA THR A 5 -26.07 10.62 7.39
C THR A 5 -24.60 10.27 7.16
N LYS A 6 -23.78 10.43 8.21
CA LYS A 6 -22.30 10.29 8.15
C LYS A 6 -21.81 8.85 8.00
N TYR A 7 -22.69 7.86 8.12
CA TYR A 7 -22.37 6.44 8.01
C TYR A 7 -23.58 5.68 7.48
N LYS A 8 -23.36 4.61 6.72
CA LYS A 8 -24.43 3.72 6.26
C LYS A 8 -24.22 2.34 6.88
N LEU A 9 -25.30 1.63 7.20
CA LEU A 9 -25.21 0.20 7.51
C LEU A 9 -24.51 -0.54 6.35
N LYS A 10 -23.70 -1.54 6.69
CA LYS A 10 -23.08 -2.43 5.72
C LYS A 10 -24.16 -3.18 4.92
N SER A 11 -23.83 -3.61 3.70
CA SER A 11 -24.73 -4.49 2.95
C SER A 11 -24.96 -5.80 3.70
N SER A 12 -26.05 -6.50 3.39
CA SER A 12 -26.36 -7.81 4.00
C SER A 12 -25.21 -8.81 3.84
N ASP A 13 -24.52 -8.82 2.70
CA ASP A 13 -23.35 -9.68 2.47
C ASP A 13 -22.17 -9.31 3.38
N GLU A 14 -21.86 -8.02 3.50
CA GLU A 14 -20.81 -7.53 4.41
C GLU A 14 -21.17 -7.83 5.87
N LEU A 15 -22.43 -7.63 6.28
CA LEU A 15 -22.91 -7.94 7.62
C LEU A 15 -22.83 -9.44 7.94
N THR A 16 -23.27 -10.29 7.01
CA THR A 16 -23.20 -11.76 7.15
C THR A 16 -21.76 -12.21 7.36
N SER A 17 -20.84 -11.67 6.55
CA SER A 17 -19.41 -11.95 6.66
C SER A 17 -18.84 -11.54 8.02
N VAL A 18 -19.14 -10.33 8.51
CA VAL A 18 -18.58 -9.83 9.78
C VAL A 18 -19.23 -10.43 11.03
N LEU A 19 -20.43 -11.03 10.91
CA LEU A 19 -21.10 -11.77 11.98
C LEU A 19 -20.82 -13.28 11.94
N ASN A 20 -20.07 -13.77 10.95
CA ASN A 20 -19.77 -15.18 10.83
C ASN A 20 -19.01 -15.68 12.08
N GLY A 21 -19.48 -16.77 12.69
CA GLY A 21 -18.93 -17.31 13.94
C GLY A 21 -19.08 -16.42 15.18
N ARG A 22 -19.85 -15.32 15.12
CA ARG A 22 -20.08 -14.41 16.25
C ARG A 22 -21.53 -14.43 16.69
N ASP A 23 -21.78 -14.54 17.99
CA ASP A 23 -23.12 -14.56 18.57
C ASP A 23 -23.14 -13.76 19.89
N ASN A 24 -24.25 -13.80 20.62
CA ASN A 24 -24.44 -13.12 21.91
C ASN A 24 -24.11 -11.62 21.80
N LEU A 25 -24.86 -10.95 20.92
CA LEU A 25 -24.62 -9.59 20.46
C LEU A 25 -25.25 -8.56 21.41
N PHE A 26 -24.53 -7.49 21.73
CA PHE A 26 -25.11 -6.29 22.33
C PHE A 26 -25.02 -5.13 21.34
N VAL A 27 -26.15 -4.54 20.96
CA VAL A 27 -26.22 -3.57 19.86
C VAL A 27 -26.21 -2.14 20.39
N ILE A 28 -25.24 -1.34 19.94
CA ILE A 28 -25.09 0.07 20.30
C ILE A 28 -25.26 0.93 19.05
N ALA A 29 -26.25 1.83 19.05
CA ALA A 29 -26.51 2.76 17.95
C ALA A 29 -26.26 4.22 18.37
N CYS A 30 -25.75 5.02 17.43
CA CYS A 30 -25.40 6.42 17.68
C CYS A 30 -26.49 7.41 17.25
N ASN A 31 -27.29 7.85 18.23
CA ASN A 31 -28.60 8.50 18.09
C ASN A 31 -28.63 9.95 17.59
N LYS A 32 -27.61 10.77 17.89
CA LYS A 32 -27.68 12.24 17.66
C LYS A 32 -26.57 12.83 16.79
N CYS A 33 -25.97 12.03 15.92
CA CYS A 33 -24.92 12.55 15.03
C CYS A 33 -25.53 13.18 13.77
N PHE A 34 -25.91 14.47 13.83
CA PHE A 34 -26.21 15.37 12.69
C PHE A 34 -27.06 14.78 11.54
N LYS A 35 -28.03 13.92 11.83
CA LYS A 35 -29.21 13.77 10.94
C LYS A 35 -30.08 15.02 11.13
N GLU A 36 -30.81 15.46 10.11
CA GLU A 36 -31.65 16.66 10.15
C GLU A 36 -32.39 16.77 11.50
N PHE A 37 -32.43 17.96 12.08
CA PHE A 37 -32.99 18.27 13.42
C PHE A 37 -34.44 17.79 13.66
N GLU A 38 -35.08 17.20 12.64
CA GLU A 38 -36.49 16.85 12.58
C GLU A 38 -36.80 15.34 12.70
N THR A 39 -35.80 14.45 12.65
CA THR A 39 -36.04 13.00 12.78
C THR A 39 -35.37 12.41 14.02
N VAL A 40 -36.19 11.86 14.93
CA VAL A 40 -35.75 11.18 16.16
C VAL A 40 -35.55 9.68 15.93
N ASP A 41 -36.05 9.16 14.81
CA ASP A 41 -36.00 7.73 14.48
C ASP A 41 -34.75 7.35 13.69
N GLU A 42 -34.02 6.38 14.25
CA GLU A 42 -32.89 5.73 13.62
C GLU A 42 -33.30 4.34 13.12
N PRO A 43 -33.63 4.18 11.83
CA PRO A 43 -34.04 2.88 11.31
C PRO A 43 -32.88 1.88 11.33
N ASP A 44 -31.62 2.34 11.20
CA ASP A 44 -30.43 1.49 11.12
C ASP A 44 -30.33 0.47 12.28
N CYS A 45 -30.76 0.85 13.49
CA CYS A 45 -30.78 -0.06 14.65
C CYS A 45 -31.86 -1.14 14.51
N GLY A 46 -33.07 -0.75 14.09
CA GLY A 46 -34.17 -1.69 13.83
C GLY A 46 -33.83 -2.64 12.68
N GLU A 47 -33.35 -2.10 11.56
CA GLU A 47 -32.89 -2.86 10.39
C GLU A 47 -31.81 -3.89 10.76
N PHE A 48 -30.84 -3.50 11.59
CA PHE A 48 -29.83 -4.44 12.06
C PHE A 48 -30.40 -5.52 12.99
N LEU A 49 -31.34 -5.17 13.88
CA LEU A 49 -31.96 -6.14 14.78
C LEU A 49 -32.81 -7.16 14.02
N GLU A 50 -33.55 -6.72 13.00
CA GLU A 50 -34.27 -7.60 12.08
C GLU A 50 -33.30 -8.52 11.34
N PHE A 51 -32.25 -7.96 10.75
CA PHE A 51 -31.20 -8.75 10.08
C PHE A 51 -30.55 -9.77 11.03
N ALA A 52 -30.22 -9.38 12.26
CA ALA A 52 -29.62 -10.29 13.24
C ALA A 52 -30.56 -11.44 13.60
N ALA A 53 -31.87 -11.17 13.73
CA ALA A 53 -32.88 -12.18 13.97
C ALA A 53 -33.03 -13.14 12.76
N GLU A 54 -33.03 -12.62 11.53
CA GLU A 54 -33.04 -13.44 10.31
C GLU A 54 -31.82 -14.35 10.18
N GLN A 55 -30.66 -13.90 10.67
CA GLN A 55 -29.42 -14.68 10.72
C GLN A 55 -29.34 -15.63 11.94
N GLY A 56 -30.40 -15.71 12.75
CA GLY A 56 -30.47 -16.58 13.92
C GLY A 56 -29.53 -16.19 15.06
N LYS A 57 -29.14 -14.92 15.16
CA LYS A 57 -28.24 -14.41 16.20
C LYS A 57 -28.99 -14.07 17.47
N THR A 58 -28.37 -14.35 18.61
CA THR A 58 -28.86 -13.97 19.93
C THR A 58 -28.48 -12.54 20.23
N VAL A 59 -29.47 -11.66 20.37
CA VAL A 59 -29.26 -10.27 20.81
C VAL A 59 -29.56 -10.17 22.31
N THR A 60 -28.52 -9.93 23.09
CA THR A 60 -28.57 -9.77 24.56
C THR A 60 -29.17 -8.44 25.01
N GLY A 61 -29.20 -7.44 24.12
CA GLY A 61 -29.81 -6.14 24.37
C GLY A 61 -29.41 -5.12 23.32
N SER A 62 -30.03 -3.94 23.39
CA SER A 62 -29.65 -2.80 22.57
C SER A 62 -29.70 -1.49 23.34
N ALA A 63 -28.89 -0.51 22.94
CA ALA A 63 -28.84 0.81 23.54
C ALA A 63 -28.52 1.90 22.51
N LYS A 64 -29.20 3.04 22.66
CA LYS A 64 -28.97 4.24 21.86
C LYS A 64 -28.15 5.25 22.65
N PHE A 65 -27.10 5.79 22.05
CA PHE A 65 -26.19 6.75 22.66
C PHE A 65 -26.14 8.04 21.86
N ASP A 66 -26.26 9.16 22.54
CA ASP A 66 -26.06 10.46 21.92
C ASP A 66 -24.54 10.71 21.79
N PHE A 67 -24.07 10.94 20.57
CA PHE A 67 -22.66 11.24 20.29
C PHE A 67 -21.68 10.20 20.84
N LEU A 68 -21.71 8.95 20.34
CA LEU A 68 -20.79 7.88 20.76
C LEU A 68 -19.29 8.25 20.72
N CYS A 69 -18.90 9.19 19.87
CA CYS A 69 -17.53 9.72 19.82
C CYS A 69 -17.13 10.56 21.04
N ASN A 70 -18.07 10.93 21.92
CA ASN A 70 -17.77 11.60 23.19
C ASN A 70 -17.38 10.53 24.21
N LYS A 71 -16.07 10.36 24.41
CA LYS A 71 -15.52 9.32 25.29
C LYS A 71 -16.06 9.41 26.72
N MET A 72 -16.09 10.60 27.33
CA MET A 72 -16.55 10.77 28.71
C MET A 72 -18.04 10.42 28.87
N HIS A 73 -18.89 10.85 27.92
CA HIS A 73 -20.31 10.54 27.97
C HIS A 73 -20.56 9.04 27.73
N THR A 74 -19.86 8.47 26.75
CA THR A 74 -19.98 7.06 26.39
C THR A 74 -19.51 6.16 27.52
N GLU A 75 -18.35 6.44 28.12
CA GLU A 75 -17.79 5.68 29.25
C GLU A 75 -18.78 5.60 30.43
N ARG A 76 -19.34 6.74 30.85
CA ARG A 76 -20.31 6.79 31.96
C ARG A 76 -21.59 5.99 31.68
N LYS A 77 -22.04 5.96 30.43
CA LYS A 77 -23.27 5.26 30.06
C LYS A 77 -23.03 3.78 29.73
N LEU A 78 -21.81 3.41 29.36
CA LEU A 78 -21.42 2.02 29.09
C LEU A 78 -21.18 1.22 30.39
N GLN A 79 -20.84 1.91 31.49
CA GLN A 79 -20.73 1.30 32.82
C GLN A 79 -22.00 0.48 33.14
N ASP A 80 -21.80 -0.81 33.43
CA ASP A 80 -22.83 -1.79 33.80
C ASP A 80 -23.95 -2.00 32.77
N LEU A 81 -23.82 -1.48 31.55
CA LEU A 81 -24.85 -1.57 30.52
C LEU A 81 -24.78 -2.87 29.72
N ILE A 82 -23.58 -3.42 29.53
CA ILE A 82 -23.37 -4.63 28.73
C ILE A 82 -23.74 -5.85 29.59
N PRO A 83 -24.77 -6.62 29.24
CA PRO A 83 -25.21 -7.77 30.04
C PRO A 83 -24.11 -8.83 30.21
N GLU A 84 -24.21 -9.57 31.32
CA GLU A 84 -23.45 -10.79 31.52
C GLU A 84 -23.85 -11.81 30.43
N GLY A 85 -22.87 -12.48 29.83
CA GLY A 85 -23.09 -13.37 28.68
C GLY A 85 -22.98 -12.72 27.28
N THR A 86 -22.91 -11.39 27.16
CA THR A 86 -22.55 -10.77 25.87
C THR A 86 -21.13 -11.17 25.46
N GLU A 87 -20.93 -11.62 24.22
CA GLU A 87 -19.61 -11.93 23.69
C GLU A 87 -19.10 -10.80 22.78
N ASN A 88 -20.00 -10.20 22.00
CA ASN A 88 -19.66 -9.22 20.97
C ASN A 88 -20.51 -7.96 21.07
N VAL A 89 -19.89 -6.80 20.91
CA VAL A 89 -20.59 -5.51 20.89
C VAL A 89 -20.70 -5.02 19.45
N VAL A 90 -21.91 -4.97 18.92
CA VAL A 90 -22.18 -4.42 17.59
C VAL A 90 -22.35 -2.92 17.71
N VAL A 91 -21.66 -2.16 16.87
CA VAL A 91 -21.74 -0.69 16.88
C VAL A 91 -22.17 -0.17 15.52
N ILE A 92 -23.32 0.50 15.52
CA ILE A 92 -23.92 1.19 14.39
C ILE A 92 -23.61 2.67 14.54
N SER A 93 -22.48 3.08 13.96
CA SER A 93 -21.99 4.46 14.05
C SER A 93 -20.94 4.76 12.98
N CYS A 94 -20.43 5.98 12.99
CA CYS A 94 -19.21 6.30 12.28
C CYS A 94 -17.98 5.64 12.92
N GLY A 95 -16.86 5.65 12.20
CA GLY A 95 -15.59 5.10 12.66
C GLY A 95 -15.07 5.74 13.95
N LEU A 96 -15.46 6.98 14.27
CA LEU A 96 -15.12 7.55 15.59
C LEU A 96 -15.89 6.87 16.73
N GLY A 97 -17.21 6.69 16.57
CA GLY A 97 -18.04 6.05 17.59
C GLY A 97 -17.63 4.60 17.78
N ILE A 98 -17.38 3.88 16.68
CA ILE A 98 -16.91 2.50 16.72
C ILE A 98 -15.58 2.39 17.47
N GLN A 99 -14.59 3.23 17.15
CA GLN A 99 -13.30 3.24 17.85
C GLN A 99 -13.45 3.59 19.34
N THR A 100 -14.34 4.55 19.66
CA THR A 100 -14.61 4.92 21.05
C THR A 100 -15.17 3.75 21.86
N VAL A 101 -16.14 3.02 21.30
CA VAL A 101 -16.67 1.82 21.94
C VAL A 101 -15.62 0.72 22.00
N ALA A 102 -14.80 0.53 20.96
CA ALA A 102 -13.71 -0.46 20.96
C ALA A 102 -12.66 -0.19 22.04
N ASP A 103 -12.41 1.08 22.37
CA ASP A 103 -11.51 1.48 23.45
C ASP A 103 -12.10 1.26 24.85
N LEU A 104 -13.44 1.23 24.98
CA LEU A 104 -14.13 1.23 26.27
C LEU A 104 -14.81 -0.11 26.63
N ALA A 105 -15.29 -0.87 25.65
CA ALA A 105 -16.17 -2.01 25.89
C ALA A 105 -15.49 -3.22 26.52
N GLY A 106 -14.16 -3.34 26.40
CA GLY A 106 -13.41 -4.51 26.88
C GLY A 106 -13.73 -5.82 26.15
N LYS A 107 -14.67 -5.80 25.18
CA LYS A 107 -15.13 -6.93 24.37
C LYS A 107 -14.86 -6.67 22.89
N PRO A 108 -14.80 -7.70 22.03
CA PRO A 108 -14.76 -7.53 20.58
C PRO A 108 -15.88 -6.61 20.08
N VAL A 109 -15.50 -5.62 19.27
CA VAL A 109 -16.44 -4.68 18.65
C VAL A 109 -16.60 -4.98 17.18
N ILE A 110 -17.85 -5.04 16.74
CA ILE A 110 -18.25 -5.25 15.35
C ILE A 110 -18.75 -3.93 14.78
N ALA A 111 -18.03 -3.40 13.80
CA ALA A 111 -18.42 -2.25 12.99
C ALA A 111 -19.52 -2.66 11.99
N ALA A 112 -20.78 -2.40 12.33
CA ALA A 112 -21.93 -2.70 11.47
C ALA A 112 -22.10 -1.72 10.30
N SER A 113 -21.36 -0.62 10.28
CA SER A 113 -21.53 0.48 9.33
C SER A 113 -20.22 0.93 8.69
N ASN A 114 -20.35 1.56 7.52
CA ASN A 114 -19.28 2.23 6.78
C ASN A 114 -19.45 3.75 6.91
N THR A 115 -18.39 4.46 7.28
CA THR A 115 -18.43 5.92 7.36
C THR A 115 -18.35 6.50 5.95
N LEU A 116 -19.36 7.28 5.55
CA LEU A 116 -19.44 7.87 4.22
C LEU A 116 -18.59 9.15 4.13
N ASN A 117 -18.08 9.44 2.94
CA ASN A 117 -17.28 10.62 2.67
C ASN A 117 -18.14 11.90 2.78
N TYR A 118 -17.70 12.88 3.59
CA TYR A 118 -18.37 14.18 3.69
C TYR A 118 -17.38 15.29 4.09
N ARG A 119 -17.75 16.55 3.85
CA ARG A 119 -16.96 17.75 4.23
C ARG A 119 -17.24 18.15 5.68
N GLY A 120 -16.21 18.30 6.52
CA GLY A 120 -16.29 18.92 7.86
C GLY A 120 -15.79 18.04 9.02
N HIS A 121 -15.95 18.51 10.27
CA HIS A 121 -15.53 17.78 11.47
C HIS A 121 -16.41 16.55 11.74
N HIS A 122 -15.78 15.47 12.24
CA HIS A 122 -16.44 14.21 12.57
C HIS A 122 -16.74 14.15 14.05
N GLY A 123 -18.03 13.91 14.38
CA GLY A 123 -18.49 13.86 15.76
C GLY A 123 -18.26 15.16 16.54
N MET A 124 -18.27 15.05 17.88
CA MET A 124 -17.84 16.12 18.79
C MET A 124 -16.37 16.00 19.19
N ALA A 125 -15.59 15.15 18.51
CA ALA A 125 -14.17 14.96 18.81
C ALA A 125 -13.39 16.19 18.31
N LEU A 126 -13.25 17.20 19.17
CA LEU A 126 -12.69 18.51 18.84
C LEU A 126 -11.16 18.51 18.60
N THR A 127 -10.44 17.39 18.77
CA THR A 127 -8.97 17.46 18.92
C THR A 127 -8.15 16.49 18.06
N LYS A 128 -8.67 15.34 17.61
CA LYS A 128 -7.88 14.37 16.82
C LYS A 128 -8.71 13.64 15.77
N LYS A 129 -8.31 13.73 14.50
CA LYS A 129 -8.85 12.90 13.42
C LYS A 129 -8.43 11.45 13.69
N SER A 130 -9.40 10.54 13.84
CA SER A 130 -9.15 9.09 13.93
C SER A 130 -9.97 8.29 12.90
N CYS A 131 -10.76 8.94 12.04
CA CYS A 131 -11.48 8.30 10.94
C CYS A 131 -11.28 9.11 9.65
N ASP A 132 -11.02 8.41 8.54
CA ASP A 132 -10.82 9.03 7.22
C ASP A 132 -12.10 9.07 6.37
N ALA A 133 -13.21 8.52 6.87
CA ALA A 133 -14.49 8.47 6.15
C ALA A 133 -14.38 7.85 4.75
N CYS A 134 -13.59 6.77 4.64
CA CYS A 134 -13.22 6.15 3.37
C CYS A 134 -14.32 5.28 2.72
N ALA A 135 -15.54 5.26 3.25
CA ALA A 135 -16.65 4.39 2.81
C ALA A 135 -16.37 2.87 2.86
N GLN A 136 -15.19 2.47 3.34
CA GLN A 136 -14.76 1.08 3.50
C GLN A 136 -14.13 0.90 4.89
N CYS A 137 -14.92 0.49 5.87
CA CYS A 137 -14.49 0.45 7.26
C CYS A 137 -13.68 -0.83 7.57
N TYR A 138 -12.40 -0.66 7.92
CA TYR A 138 -11.47 -1.74 8.27
C TYR A 138 -11.50 -2.13 9.75
N LEU A 139 -12.33 -1.49 10.57
CA LEU A 139 -12.28 -1.64 12.04
C LEU A 139 -12.59 -3.07 12.54
N ASN A 140 -13.34 -3.86 11.77
CA ASN A 140 -13.63 -5.26 12.13
C ASN A 140 -12.36 -6.11 12.19
N VAL A 141 -11.48 -5.91 11.20
CA VAL A 141 -10.26 -6.70 11.02
C VAL A 141 -9.06 -6.12 11.76
N THR A 142 -9.11 -4.83 12.11
CA THR A 142 -8.05 -4.15 12.86
C THR A 142 -8.37 -3.94 14.35
N GLY A 143 -9.31 -4.71 14.90
CA GLY A 143 -9.65 -4.65 16.32
C GLY A 143 -10.13 -3.26 16.78
N GLY A 144 -10.75 -2.48 15.90
CA GLY A 144 -11.23 -1.15 16.22
C GLY A 144 -10.13 -0.09 16.31
N VAL A 145 -8.98 -0.26 15.64
CA VAL A 145 -7.98 0.80 15.42
C VAL A 145 -7.97 1.16 13.93
N CYS A 146 -8.18 2.41 13.54
CA CYS A 146 -8.25 2.77 12.12
C CYS A 146 -6.86 2.75 11.44
N PRO A 147 -6.58 1.80 10.53
CA PRO A 147 -5.25 1.69 9.92
C PRO A 147 -4.99 2.84 8.93
N ILE A 148 -6.05 3.44 8.36
CA ILE A 148 -5.92 4.55 7.39
C ILE A 148 -5.39 5.82 8.05
N VAL A 149 -5.86 6.14 9.25
CA VAL A 149 -5.51 7.40 9.94
C VAL A 149 -4.34 7.21 10.89
N ASP A 150 -4.31 6.12 11.65
CA ASP A 150 -3.26 5.93 12.66
C ASP A 150 -1.94 5.51 12.02
N CYS A 151 -1.94 4.80 10.88
CA CYS A 151 -0.70 4.52 10.13
C CYS A 151 -0.31 5.74 9.29
N SER A 152 0.93 6.24 9.43
CA SER A 152 1.41 7.37 8.62
C SER A 152 1.49 7.07 7.11
N LYS A 153 1.52 5.80 6.74
CA LYS A 153 1.47 5.34 5.34
C LYS A 153 0.08 4.85 4.91
N SER A 154 -0.92 4.89 5.80
CA SER A 154 -2.29 4.40 5.55
C SER A 154 -2.36 2.97 5.02
N LEU A 155 -1.41 2.11 5.44
CA LEU A 155 -1.34 0.71 5.02
C LEU A 155 -2.54 -0.06 5.59
N VAL A 156 -3.10 -1.00 4.81
CA VAL A 156 -4.27 -1.82 5.18
C VAL A 156 -3.96 -3.31 5.40
N ASN A 157 -2.71 -3.74 5.15
CA ASN A 157 -2.28 -5.15 5.19
C ASN A 157 -1.02 -5.38 6.05
N GLY A 158 -0.97 -4.77 7.23
CA GLY A 158 0.12 -4.98 8.18
C GLY A 158 1.20 -3.90 8.18
N GLN A 159 2.18 -4.10 9.06
CA GLN A 159 3.28 -3.19 9.30
C GLN A 159 4.24 -3.09 8.12
N CYS A 160 4.81 -1.90 7.90
CA CYS A 160 5.91 -1.71 6.97
C CYS A 160 7.22 -2.31 7.52
N GLY A 161 8.20 -2.54 6.63
CA GLY A 161 9.54 -2.98 7.05
C GLY A 161 10.35 -1.94 7.84
N GLY A 162 9.91 -0.69 7.89
CA GLY A 162 10.59 0.39 8.62
C GLY A 162 10.15 0.56 10.08
N ALA A 163 9.05 -0.06 10.51
CA ALA A 163 8.58 0.03 11.88
C ALA A 163 9.57 -0.66 12.84
N LYS A 164 9.93 0.00 13.95
CA LYS A 164 10.95 -0.51 14.87
C LYS A 164 10.55 -0.27 16.32
N ASN A 165 10.69 -1.29 17.17
CA ASN A 165 10.40 -1.23 18.61
C ASN A 165 8.99 -0.67 18.93
N GLY A 166 7.98 -1.06 18.14
CA GLY A 166 6.61 -0.57 18.28
C GLY A 166 6.38 0.88 17.85
N LYS A 167 7.36 1.54 17.25
CA LYS A 167 7.30 2.94 16.77
C LYS A 167 7.23 3.03 15.25
N CYS A 168 6.64 4.13 14.78
CA CYS A 168 6.51 4.45 13.36
C CYS A 168 7.86 4.80 12.74
N GLU A 169 8.08 4.39 11.48
CA GLU A 169 9.32 4.72 10.75
C GLU A 169 9.45 6.21 10.42
N VAL A 170 8.31 6.90 10.26
CA VAL A 170 8.25 8.31 9.86
C VAL A 170 8.39 9.22 11.09
N ASP A 171 8.00 8.74 12.27
CA ASP A 171 8.04 9.49 13.52
C ASP A 171 8.28 8.55 14.71
N PRO A 172 9.50 8.56 15.30
CA PRO A 172 9.84 7.73 16.45
C PRO A 172 8.99 7.98 17.71
N ASN A 173 8.35 9.15 17.84
CA ASN A 173 7.47 9.45 18.96
C ASN A 173 6.06 8.87 18.78
N LYS A 174 5.68 8.55 17.52
CA LYS A 174 4.39 7.97 17.18
C LYS A 174 4.44 6.45 17.29
N ASP A 175 3.51 5.87 18.04
CA ASP A 175 3.35 4.42 18.06
C ASP A 175 2.91 3.89 16.69
N CYS A 176 3.43 2.72 16.32
CA CYS A 176 2.99 2.02 15.12
C CYS A 176 1.52 1.56 15.29
N ALA A 177 0.66 1.96 14.36
CA ALA A 177 -0.74 1.54 14.35
C ALA A 177 -0.88 0.01 14.29
N TRP A 178 -0.03 -0.65 13.50
CA TRP A 178 -0.06 -2.10 13.33
C TRP A 178 0.41 -2.87 14.57
N GLU A 179 1.34 -2.30 15.33
CA GLU A 179 1.69 -2.85 16.65
C GLU A 179 0.50 -2.73 17.61
N LYS A 180 -0.20 -1.59 17.64
CA LYS A 180 -1.40 -1.39 18.47
C LYS A 180 -2.50 -2.39 18.12
N ILE A 181 -2.74 -2.60 16.83
CA ILE A 181 -3.69 -3.59 16.30
C ILE A 181 -3.33 -4.98 16.79
N TYR A 182 -2.08 -5.41 16.59
CA TYR A 182 -1.58 -6.71 17.02
C TYR A 182 -1.78 -6.93 18.52
N GLN A 183 -1.33 -5.98 19.36
CA GLN A 183 -1.44 -6.07 20.81
C GLN A 183 -2.90 -6.15 21.29
N ARG A 184 -3.81 -5.41 20.65
CA ARG A 184 -5.23 -5.45 20.99
C ARG A 184 -5.87 -6.78 20.62
N LEU A 185 -5.59 -7.30 19.41
CA LEU A 185 -6.12 -8.58 18.96
C LEU A 185 -5.54 -9.75 19.76
N ALA A 186 -4.26 -9.68 20.16
CA ALA A 186 -3.64 -10.63 21.09
C ALA A 186 -4.37 -10.72 22.42
N LYS A 187 -4.68 -9.57 23.04
CA LYS A 187 -5.45 -9.52 24.30
C LYS A 187 -6.86 -10.07 24.16
N GLN A 188 -7.44 -10.02 22.96
CA GLN A 188 -8.76 -10.56 22.66
C GLN A 188 -8.74 -12.03 22.22
N GLY A 189 -7.57 -12.67 22.11
CA GLY A 189 -7.45 -14.03 21.56
C GLY A 189 -7.78 -14.13 20.07
N ARG A 190 -7.71 -13.02 19.32
CA ARG A 190 -8.13 -12.88 17.92
C ARG A 190 -6.96 -12.79 16.93
N LEU A 191 -5.77 -13.25 17.29
CA LEU A 191 -4.61 -13.20 16.40
C LEU A 191 -4.76 -14.10 15.17
N GLU A 192 -5.39 -15.27 15.30
CA GLU A 192 -5.60 -16.15 14.16
C GLU A 192 -6.51 -15.51 13.10
N GLU A 193 -7.58 -14.80 13.52
CA GLU A 193 -8.43 -14.02 12.62
C GLU A 193 -7.60 -13.00 11.82
N PHE A 194 -6.65 -12.35 12.48
CA PHE A 194 -5.80 -11.34 11.87
C PHE A 194 -4.76 -11.92 10.92
N LEU A 195 -4.10 -13.00 11.31
CA LEU A 195 -3.05 -13.63 10.51
C LEU A 195 -3.59 -14.38 9.29
N ASN A 196 -4.81 -14.92 9.40
CA ASN A 196 -5.50 -15.62 8.32
C ASN A 196 -6.38 -14.68 7.48
N GLN A 197 -6.34 -13.38 7.76
CA GLN A 197 -7.16 -12.41 7.06
C GLN A 197 -6.78 -12.35 5.57
N PRO A 198 -7.75 -12.34 4.64
CA PRO A 198 -7.45 -12.09 3.24
C PRO A 198 -6.86 -10.69 3.04
N VAL A 199 -6.02 -10.54 2.01
CA VAL A 199 -5.47 -9.25 1.61
C VAL A 199 -6.62 -8.26 1.37
N GLN A 200 -6.56 -7.13 2.08
CA GLN A 200 -7.50 -6.04 1.91
C GLN A 200 -7.06 -5.16 0.75
N VAL A 201 -7.91 -5.03 -0.25
CA VAL A 201 -7.72 -4.06 -1.33
C VAL A 201 -8.48 -2.80 -0.98
N ARG A 202 -7.78 -1.66 -1.01
CA ARG A 202 -8.41 -0.36 -0.84
C ARG A 202 -9.10 0.03 -2.14
N ASP A 203 -10.42 0.15 -2.08
CA ASP A 203 -11.23 0.53 -3.23
C ASP A 203 -11.38 2.06 -3.27
N PHE A 204 -10.56 2.71 -4.07
CA PHE A 204 -10.60 4.17 -4.24
C PHE A 204 -11.86 4.65 -4.99
N SER A 205 -12.59 3.77 -5.70
CA SER A 205 -13.84 4.13 -6.37
C SER A 205 -15.00 4.36 -5.38
N LYS A 206 -14.95 3.72 -4.21
CA LYS A 206 -15.92 3.93 -3.11
C LYS A 206 -15.78 5.31 -2.47
N VAL A 207 -14.65 5.99 -2.69
CA VAL A 207 -14.45 7.35 -2.23
C VAL A 207 -14.85 8.31 -3.35
N ASN A 208 -15.70 9.29 -3.04
CA ASN A 208 -16.10 10.29 -4.03
C ASN A 208 -14.86 11.07 -4.54
N PHE A 209 -14.32 10.67 -5.69
CA PHE A 209 -13.09 11.20 -6.26
C PHE A 209 -13.17 12.70 -6.55
N LYS A 210 -14.39 13.19 -6.88
CA LYS A 210 -14.65 14.62 -7.08
C LYS A 210 -14.48 15.39 -5.77
N VAL A 211 -14.91 14.81 -4.65
CA VAL A 211 -14.70 15.35 -3.30
C VAL A 211 -13.23 15.30 -2.90
N ILE A 212 -12.50 14.24 -3.21
CA ILE A 212 -11.04 14.20 -2.99
C ILE A 212 -10.37 15.30 -3.80
N ASN A 213 -10.69 15.43 -5.09
CA ASN A 213 -10.10 16.44 -5.96
C ASN A 213 -10.41 17.86 -5.48
N ASP A 214 -11.64 18.13 -5.06
CA ASP A 214 -12.03 19.42 -4.48
C ASP A 214 -11.38 19.66 -3.11
N TYR A 215 -11.21 18.62 -2.29
CA TYR A 215 -10.51 18.69 -1.02
C TYR A 215 -9.04 18.97 -1.24
N VAL A 216 -8.37 18.25 -2.14
CA VAL A 216 -6.98 18.51 -2.56
C VAL A 216 -6.84 19.93 -3.08
N LYS A 217 -7.80 20.42 -3.89
CA LYS A 217 -7.83 21.81 -4.36
C LYS A 217 -7.98 22.81 -3.20
N SER A 218 -8.90 22.60 -2.27
CA SER A 218 -9.10 23.50 -1.12
C SER A 218 -7.98 23.42 -0.07
N ILE A 219 -7.29 22.28 0.07
CA ILE A 219 -6.05 22.15 0.85
C ILE A 219 -4.90 22.83 0.15
N ARG A 220 -4.82 22.80 -1.19
CA ARG A 220 -3.85 23.58 -1.98
C ARG A 220 -4.07 25.09 -1.78
N ASP A 221 -5.32 25.54 -1.69
CA ASP A 221 -5.65 26.94 -1.44
C ASP A 221 -5.38 27.36 0.02
N ASN A 222 -5.62 26.48 1.01
CA ASN A 222 -5.28 26.71 2.42
C ASN A 222 -3.80 26.45 2.77
N ARG A 223 -2.99 25.98 1.81
CA ARG A 223 -1.61 25.51 2.01
C ARG A 223 -0.61 26.59 2.43
N LEU A 224 -1.03 27.87 2.43
CA LEU A 224 -0.22 28.99 2.89
C LEU A 224 -0.12 29.10 4.42
N ASN A 225 -0.82 28.25 5.21
CA ASN A 225 -0.70 28.23 6.66
C ASN A 225 -0.53 26.80 7.23
N GLY A 226 0.72 26.40 7.50
CA GLY A 226 1.05 25.64 8.72
C GLY A 226 1.00 24.10 8.72
N TYR A 227 1.06 23.38 7.59
CA TYR A 227 1.31 21.92 7.58
C TYR A 227 2.34 21.50 6.50
N TYR A 228 3.41 20.82 6.92
CA TYR A 228 4.62 20.48 6.14
C TYR A 228 4.61 19.02 5.58
N GLY A 229 3.50 18.56 5.00
CA GLY A 229 3.38 17.23 4.36
C GLY A 229 3.56 17.25 2.84
N GLY A 230 4.12 16.16 2.28
CA GLY A 230 4.76 16.03 0.95
C GLY A 230 4.04 16.55 -0.30
N VAL A 231 4.80 16.62 -1.39
CA VAL A 231 4.30 17.06 -2.70
C VAL A 231 3.61 15.88 -3.37
N HIS A 232 2.38 16.10 -3.82
CA HIS A 232 1.74 15.26 -4.84
C HIS A 232 1.89 16.01 -6.16
N PRO A 233 2.95 15.73 -6.93
CA PRO A 233 3.16 16.43 -8.18
C PRO A 233 1.99 16.11 -9.11
N SER A 234 1.65 17.07 -9.98
CA SER A 234 0.75 16.78 -11.08
C SER A 234 1.35 15.67 -11.94
N GLU A 235 0.55 14.67 -12.29
CA GLU A 235 1.06 13.47 -12.97
C GLU A 235 1.61 13.75 -14.36
N HIS A 236 1.04 14.71 -15.11
CA HIS A 236 1.56 15.15 -16.40
C HIS A 236 1.75 14.03 -17.45
N LYS A 237 1.01 12.93 -17.31
CA LYS A 237 1.03 11.79 -18.24
C LYS A 237 0.38 12.14 -19.59
N GLU A 238 -0.52 13.12 -19.60
CA GLU A 238 -1.20 13.62 -20.80
C GLU A 238 -0.24 14.09 -21.91
N PHE A 239 1.03 14.36 -21.58
CA PHE A 239 2.05 14.77 -22.55
C PHE A 239 2.57 13.63 -23.43
N SER A 240 2.53 12.38 -22.96
CA SER A 240 3.15 11.25 -23.66
C SER A 240 2.32 9.98 -23.73
N GLU A 241 1.23 9.87 -22.96
CA GLU A 241 0.38 8.67 -22.94
C GLU A 241 -0.20 8.29 -24.31
N HIS A 242 -0.39 9.28 -25.19
CA HIS A 242 -0.93 9.12 -26.54
C HIS A 242 0.14 9.08 -27.63
N ILE A 243 1.43 9.10 -27.27
CA ILE A 243 2.56 9.08 -28.21
C ILE A 243 3.05 7.64 -28.35
N ASP A 244 3.19 7.17 -29.59
CA ASP A 244 3.71 5.83 -29.90
C ASP A 244 5.18 5.69 -29.53
N LEU A 245 5.59 4.46 -29.16
CA LEU A 245 7.00 4.15 -28.91
C LEU A 245 7.80 4.34 -30.20
N LYS A 246 8.91 5.10 -30.09
CA LYS A 246 9.84 5.36 -31.20
C LYS A 246 11.19 4.74 -30.91
N ARG A 247 11.78 4.10 -31.92
CA ARG A 247 13.16 3.63 -31.83
C ARG A 247 14.11 4.83 -31.84
N PHE A 248 14.90 4.96 -30.78
CA PHE A 248 15.95 5.96 -30.69
C PHE A 248 17.10 5.61 -31.66
N PRO A 249 17.75 6.59 -32.33
CA PRO A 249 18.89 6.32 -33.19
C PRO A 249 20.05 5.69 -32.40
N ASP A 250 20.71 4.70 -33.00
CA ASP A 250 21.83 4.03 -32.35
C ASP A 250 22.96 5.04 -32.06
N PRO A 251 23.46 5.12 -30.80
CA PRO A 251 24.47 6.09 -30.44
C PRO A 251 25.84 5.71 -31.00
N LYS A 252 26.62 6.71 -31.41
CA LYS A 252 28.03 6.53 -31.84
C LYS A 252 28.95 6.13 -30.68
N THR A 253 28.59 6.53 -29.46
CA THR A 253 29.38 6.25 -28.26
C THR A 253 28.43 5.96 -27.11
N VAL A 254 28.73 4.92 -26.34
CA VAL A 254 28.03 4.61 -25.09
C VAL A 254 28.99 4.69 -23.92
N VAL A 255 28.50 5.20 -22.79
CA VAL A 255 29.22 5.22 -21.51
C VAL A 255 28.45 4.31 -20.57
N ILE A 256 28.99 3.12 -20.31
CA ILE A 256 28.34 2.11 -19.48
C ILE A 256 28.94 2.19 -18.09
N SER A 257 28.19 2.73 -17.13
CA SER A 257 28.64 2.77 -15.74
C SER A 257 28.69 1.38 -15.13
N MET A 258 29.68 1.11 -14.28
CA MET A 258 29.77 -0.13 -13.50
C MET A 258 28.79 -0.17 -12.31
N SER A 259 28.02 0.90 -12.09
CA SER A 259 27.02 1.00 -11.03
C SER A 259 25.59 1.04 -11.57
N GLN A 260 25.20 0.05 -12.37
CA GLN A 260 23.81 -0.09 -12.87
C GLN A 260 22.83 -0.70 -11.84
N HIS A 261 23.30 -1.00 -10.64
CA HIS A 261 22.56 -1.68 -9.58
C HIS A 261 22.80 -1.07 -8.20
N LEU A 262 21.94 -1.41 -7.24
CA LEU A 262 21.95 -0.80 -5.90
C LEU A 262 23.29 -0.98 -5.15
N GLY A 263 23.90 -2.16 -5.21
CA GLY A 263 25.06 -2.46 -4.35
C GLY A 263 26.41 -2.12 -4.99
N ALA A 264 27.44 -2.92 -4.70
CA ALA A 264 28.82 -2.57 -5.01
C ALA A 264 29.07 -2.57 -6.53
N PRO A 265 29.71 -1.52 -7.09
CA PRO A 265 29.99 -1.43 -8.53
C PRO A 265 30.68 -2.68 -9.07
N ALA A 266 30.27 -3.12 -10.26
CA ALA A 266 30.90 -4.23 -10.96
C ALA A 266 32.36 -3.93 -11.31
N ASN A 267 33.18 -4.96 -11.43
CA ASN A 267 34.58 -4.83 -11.81
C ASN A 267 34.72 -5.00 -13.33
N PRO A 268 35.19 -3.99 -14.09
CA PRO A 268 35.44 -4.15 -15.52
C PRO A 268 36.38 -5.34 -15.79
N ILE A 269 36.06 -6.12 -16.82
CA ILE A 269 36.89 -7.24 -17.31
C ILE A 269 37.40 -7.02 -18.73
N VAL A 270 37.24 -5.80 -19.25
CA VAL A 270 37.75 -5.34 -20.55
C VAL A 270 38.70 -4.17 -20.35
N GLN A 271 39.54 -3.93 -21.34
CA GLN A 271 40.53 -2.84 -21.35
C GLN A 271 40.43 -2.03 -22.65
N VAL A 272 41.07 -0.85 -22.65
CA VAL A 272 41.11 0.02 -23.83
C VAL A 272 41.74 -0.71 -25.01
N GLY A 273 41.09 -0.63 -26.17
CA GLY A 273 41.47 -1.31 -27.41
C GLY A 273 40.73 -2.63 -27.65
N ASP A 274 40.04 -3.19 -26.66
CA ASP A 274 39.27 -4.41 -26.85
C ASP A 274 38.08 -4.19 -27.78
N THR A 275 37.84 -5.15 -28.67
CA THR A 275 36.59 -5.21 -29.45
C THR A 275 35.54 -5.96 -28.65
N VAL A 276 34.34 -5.38 -28.56
CA VAL A 276 33.20 -5.97 -27.86
C VAL A 276 31.99 -6.15 -28.78
N LYS A 277 31.10 -7.06 -28.40
CA LYS A 277 29.84 -7.35 -29.09
C LYS A 277 28.63 -7.05 -28.21
N VAL A 278 27.46 -6.88 -28.83
CA VAL A 278 26.19 -6.66 -28.11
C VAL A 278 25.90 -7.86 -27.21
N GLY A 279 25.63 -7.61 -25.94
CA GLY A 279 25.37 -8.64 -24.93
C GLY A 279 26.63 -9.34 -24.40
N GLN A 280 27.84 -8.95 -24.83
CA GLN A 280 29.08 -9.44 -24.23
C GLN A 280 29.21 -8.91 -22.80
N LYS A 281 29.55 -9.79 -21.85
CA LYS A 281 29.85 -9.37 -20.48
C LYS A 281 31.14 -8.56 -20.46
N ILE A 282 31.08 -7.35 -19.90
CA ILE A 282 32.19 -6.40 -19.81
C ILE A 282 32.58 -6.08 -18.37
N ALA A 283 31.78 -6.51 -17.39
CA ALA A 283 32.11 -6.43 -15.98
C ALA A 283 31.50 -7.58 -15.16
N GLU A 284 32.22 -8.01 -14.14
CA GLU A 284 31.75 -9.03 -13.18
C GLU A 284 31.17 -8.39 -11.92
N ALA A 285 30.13 -9.02 -11.37
CA ALA A 285 29.50 -8.58 -10.13
C ALA A 285 30.49 -8.56 -8.96
N ALA A 286 30.45 -7.51 -8.14
CA ALA A 286 31.26 -7.37 -6.93
C ALA A 286 30.42 -7.67 -5.68
N GLY A 287 30.37 -8.95 -5.27
CA GLY A 287 29.67 -9.37 -4.05
C GLY A 287 28.18 -9.68 -4.23
N PHE A 288 27.46 -9.84 -3.12
CA PHE A 288 26.10 -10.40 -3.11
C PHE A 288 25.02 -9.48 -3.71
N ILE A 289 25.09 -8.17 -3.42
CA ILE A 289 24.21 -7.17 -4.04
C ILE A 289 25.01 -6.48 -5.14
N SER A 290 25.12 -7.14 -6.28
CA SER A 290 25.77 -6.63 -7.50
C SER A 290 25.30 -7.49 -8.68
N ALA A 291 25.49 -7.02 -9.91
CA ALA A 291 25.11 -7.77 -11.10
C ALA A 291 26.17 -7.58 -12.21
N PRO A 292 26.41 -8.61 -13.06
CA PRO A 292 27.25 -8.44 -14.24
C PRO A 292 26.74 -7.32 -15.15
N VAL A 293 27.65 -6.66 -15.85
CA VAL A 293 27.33 -5.59 -16.80
C VAL A 293 27.74 -6.02 -18.20
N HIS A 294 26.88 -5.76 -19.18
CA HIS A 294 27.05 -6.18 -20.56
C HIS A 294 27.14 -4.97 -21.51
N SER A 295 27.83 -5.15 -22.63
CA SER A 295 27.87 -4.12 -23.68
C SER A 295 26.51 -4.01 -24.37
N SER A 296 26.01 -2.79 -24.52
CA SER A 296 24.78 -2.49 -25.27
C SER A 296 25.00 -2.35 -26.78
N VAL A 297 26.27 -2.24 -27.23
CA VAL A 297 26.65 -2.07 -28.64
C VAL A 297 27.79 -3.02 -29.02
N SER A 298 28.00 -3.24 -30.31
CA SER A 298 29.29 -3.74 -30.82
C SER A 298 30.22 -2.58 -31.13
N GLY A 299 31.52 -2.74 -30.91
CA GLY A 299 32.46 -1.65 -31.10
C GLY A 299 33.79 -1.85 -30.39
N THR A 300 34.49 -0.74 -30.14
CA THR A 300 35.81 -0.73 -29.50
C THR A 300 35.74 0.00 -28.17
N VAL A 301 36.34 -0.59 -27.13
CA VAL A 301 36.51 0.07 -25.83
C VAL A 301 37.54 1.17 -25.98
N VAL A 302 37.12 2.42 -25.81
CA VAL A 302 38.00 3.60 -25.97
C VAL A 302 38.46 4.19 -24.64
N ALA A 303 37.77 3.88 -23.53
CA ALA A 303 38.20 4.26 -22.18
C ALA A 303 37.63 3.30 -21.12
N VAL A 304 38.40 3.10 -20.05
CA VAL A 304 37.95 2.45 -18.80
C VAL A 304 38.40 3.35 -17.66
N GLU A 305 37.53 4.25 -17.23
CA GLU A 305 37.89 5.35 -16.32
C GLU A 305 36.69 5.83 -15.49
N PRO A 306 36.92 6.58 -14.39
CA PRO A 306 35.84 7.22 -13.66
C PRO A 306 35.09 8.23 -14.54
N ARG A 307 33.76 8.16 -14.53
CA ARG A 307 32.86 9.14 -15.17
C ARG A 307 31.71 9.48 -14.23
N MET A 308 31.18 10.70 -14.36
CA MET A 308 30.03 11.14 -13.57
C MET A 308 28.83 10.20 -13.77
N HIS A 309 28.32 9.65 -12.67
CA HIS A 309 27.15 8.78 -12.69
C HIS A 309 25.87 9.63 -12.82
N GLY A 310 24.99 9.28 -13.76
CA GLY A 310 23.81 10.08 -14.10
C GLY A 310 22.85 10.38 -12.94
N THR A 311 22.86 9.57 -11.87
CA THR A 311 21.96 9.72 -10.71
C THR A 311 22.64 9.72 -9.34
N ARG A 312 23.94 9.39 -9.23
CA ARG A 312 24.60 9.26 -7.90
C ARG A 312 25.31 10.54 -7.47
N GLY A 313 25.52 11.49 -8.39
CA GLY A 313 26.24 12.73 -8.09
C GLY A 313 27.72 12.53 -7.77
N SER A 314 28.29 11.37 -8.10
CA SER A 314 29.70 11.03 -7.93
C SER A 314 30.24 10.31 -9.17
N GLU A 315 31.56 10.33 -9.32
CA GLU A 315 32.23 9.55 -10.36
C GLU A 315 32.25 8.07 -9.98
N VAL A 316 32.00 7.23 -10.98
CA VAL A 316 32.09 5.78 -10.88
C VAL A 316 32.83 5.27 -12.11
N MET A 317 33.61 4.19 -11.95
CA MET A 317 34.20 3.51 -13.09
C MET A 317 33.15 3.23 -14.18
N ALA A 318 33.51 3.52 -15.42
CA ALA A 318 32.69 3.29 -16.59
C ALA A 318 33.54 2.75 -17.73
N VAL A 319 32.91 1.96 -18.60
CA VAL A 319 33.49 1.50 -19.86
C VAL A 319 32.88 2.35 -20.97
N VAL A 320 33.72 3.04 -21.73
CA VAL A 320 33.32 3.87 -22.87
C VAL A 320 33.58 3.08 -24.15
N ILE A 321 32.55 2.94 -24.98
CA ILE A 321 32.59 2.11 -26.18
C ILE A 321 32.19 2.97 -27.37
N GLU A 322 33.07 3.06 -28.36
CA GLU A 322 32.74 3.62 -29.67
C GLU A 322 32.05 2.55 -30.50
N SER A 323 30.79 2.80 -30.87
CA SER A 323 29.95 1.86 -31.60
C SER A 323 30.40 1.77 -33.05
N ASP A 324 30.49 0.54 -33.57
CA ASP A 324 30.75 0.30 -35.00
C ASP A 324 29.47 0.36 -35.85
N GLY A 325 28.30 0.56 -35.22
CA GLY A 325 27.00 0.64 -35.86
C GLY A 325 26.48 -0.69 -36.42
N LYS A 326 27.17 -1.81 -36.18
CA LYS A 326 26.81 -3.12 -36.75
C LYS A 326 25.88 -3.92 -35.84
N ASN A 327 25.85 -3.60 -34.54
CA ASN A 327 25.11 -4.36 -33.52
C ASN A 327 25.35 -5.88 -33.61
N THR A 328 26.61 -6.27 -33.79
CA THR A 328 26.99 -7.69 -33.87
C THR A 328 26.75 -8.34 -32.51
N LEU A 329 25.87 -9.34 -32.45
CA LEU A 329 25.56 -10.09 -31.23
C LEU A 329 26.77 -10.94 -30.79
N HIS A 330 27.01 -10.99 -29.49
CA HIS A 330 27.98 -11.91 -28.90
C HIS A 330 27.48 -13.35 -29.01
N GLU A 331 28.39 -14.30 -29.20
CA GLU A 331 28.09 -15.71 -29.43
C GLU A 331 27.29 -16.35 -28.28
N SER A 332 27.41 -15.82 -27.06
CA SER A 332 26.65 -16.27 -25.90
C SER A 332 25.19 -15.80 -25.88
N VAL A 333 24.80 -14.85 -26.74
CA VAL A 333 23.42 -14.35 -26.83
C VAL A 333 22.61 -15.32 -27.68
N GLN A 334 22.15 -16.39 -27.04
CA GLN A 334 21.36 -17.45 -27.66
C GLN A 334 20.18 -17.79 -26.74
N PRO A 335 19.05 -18.27 -27.29
CA PRO A 335 17.97 -18.80 -26.46
C PRO A 335 18.46 -19.92 -25.53
N HIS A 336 17.98 -19.90 -24.29
CA HIS A 336 18.15 -21.02 -23.36
C HIS A 336 17.15 -22.16 -23.68
N LYS A 337 17.21 -23.25 -22.90
CA LYS A 337 16.23 -24.34 -22.99
C LYS A 337 14.80 -23.80 -22.81
N PRO A 338 13.77 -24.50 -23.33
CA PRO A 338 12.38 -24.19 -23.03
C PRO A 338 12.14 -24.08 -21.51
N LEU A 339 11.23 -23.20 -21.09
CA LEU A 339 10.96 -22.93 -19.68
C LEU A 339 10.63 -24.21 -18.89
N ASP A 340 9.84 -25.11 -19.48
CA ASP A 340 9.40 -26.37 -18.86
C ASP A 340 10.55 -27.36 -18.61
N GLU A 341 11.72 -27.14 -19.21
CA GLU A 341 12.93 -27.95 -19.06
C GLU A 341 13.95 -27.34 -18.09
N LEU A 342 13.69 -26.13 -17.59
CA LEU A 342 14.59 -25.43 -16.67
C LEU A 342 14.19 -25.67 -15.23
N THR A 343 15.17 -26.01 -14.40
CA THR A 343 15.01 -25.99 -12.94
C THR A 343 14.96 -24.55 -12.42
N PRO A 344 14.35 -24.31 -11.23
CA PRO A 344 14.35 -22.99 -10.61
C PRO A 344 15.76 -22.39 -10.43
N ASP A 345 16.75 -23.22 -10.09
CA ASP A 345 18.14 -22.76 -9.93
C ASP A 345 18.78 -22.39 -11.27
N GLU A 346 18.51 -23.13 -12.35
CA GLU A 346 18.96 -22.76 -13.71
C GLU A 346 18.35 -21.42 -14.14
N ILE A 347 17.05 -21.18 -13.87
CA ILE A 347 16.40 -19.89 -14.17
C ILE A 347 17.10 -18.76 -13.41
N ILE A 348 17.36 -18.94 -12.12
CA ILE A 348 18.00 -17.91 -11.30
C ILE A 348 19.44 -17.64 -11.77
N GLU A 349 20.17 -18.67 -12.18
CA GLU A 349 21.53 -18.50 -12.70
C GLU A 349 21.53 -17.80 -14.06
N ILE A 350 20.58 -18.13 -14.96
CA ILE A 350 20.38 -17.40 -16.22
C ILE A 350 20.13 -15.91 -15.96
N VAL A 351 19.21 -15.59 -15.05
CA VAL A 351 18.87 -14.21 -14.67
C VAL A 351 20.07 -13.48 -14.06
N LYS A 352 20.86 -14.18 -13.25
CA LYS A 352 22.07 -13.65 -12.61
C LYS A 352 23.15 -13.34 -13.65
N GLU A 353 23.45 -14.28 -14.53
CA GLU A 353 24.50 -14.13 -15.55
C GLU A 353 24.12 -13.10 -16.61
N ALA A 354 22.83 -12.96 -16.93
CA ALA A 354 22.32 -11.89 -17.81
C ALA A 354 22.39 -10.49 -17.17
N GLY A 355 22.71 -10.38 -15.88
CA GLY A 355 22.82 -9.10 -15.18
C GLY A 355 21.49 -8.37 -15.00
N ILE A 356 20.37 -9.10 -14.94
CA ILE A 356 19.03 -8.50 -14.86
C ILE A 356 18.80 -7.90 -13.48
N VAL A 357 18.38 -6.64 -13.46
CA VAL A 357 18.09 -5.86 -12.25
C VAL A 357 16.64 -5.35 -12.28
N GLY A 358 16.08 -5.03 -11.12
CA GLY A 358 14.73 -4.47 -11.03
C GLY A 358 14.64 -3.06 -11.62
N MET A 359 13.80 -2.88 -12.63
CA MET A 359 13.66 -1.62 -13.38
C MET A 359 12.73 -0.58 -12.71
N GLY A 360 12.13 -0.88 -11.57
CA GLY A 360 11.29 0.08 -10.82
C GLY A 360 12.07 1.21 -10.11
N GLY A 361 13.37 1.37 -10.35
CA GLY A 361 14.16 2.51 -9.86
C GLY A 361 15.42 2.11 -9.08
N ALA A 362 15.31 1.26 -8.06
CA ALA A 362 16.45 0.95 -7.19
C ALA A 362 17.57 0.11 -7.84
N GLY A 363 17.30 -0.57 -8.97
CA GLY A 363 18.29 -1.44 -9.63
C GLY A 363 18.72 -2.63 -8.77
N PHE A 364 17.82 -3.21 -7.99
CA PHE A 364 18.16 -4.35 -7.13
C PHE A 364 18.28 -5.63 -7.97
N PRO A 365 19.36 -6.44 -7.86
CA PRO A 365 19.54 -7.65 -8.67
C PRO A 365 18.35 -8.61 -8.58
N THR A 366 17.81 -8.98 -9.74
CA THR A 366 16.58 -9.78 -9.81
C THR A 366 16.81 -11.21 -9.31
N CYS A 367 18.00 -11.77 -9.53
CA CYS A 367 18.38 -13.10 -9.02
C CYS A 367 18.30 -13.21 -7.48
N VAL A 368 18.50 -12.10 -6.75
CA VAL A 368 18.35 -12.07 -5.29
C VAL A 368 16.86 -12.06 -4.91
N LYS A 369 16.02 -11.35 -5.67
CA LYS A 369 14.55 -11.33 -5.45
C LYS A 369 13.90 -12.69 -5.72
N LEU A 370 14.44 -13.44 -6.67
CA LEU A 370 13.96 -14.79 -7.04
C LEU A 370 14.36 -15.88 -6.03
N LYS A 371 15.07 -15.53 -4.95
CA LYS A 371 15.41 -16.42 -3.84
C LYS A 371 14.73 -15.97 -2.53
N PRO A 372 13.38 -16.03 -2.44
CA PRO A 372 12.67 -15.63 -1.24
C PRO A 372 12.97 -16.58 -0.07
N ALA A 373 12.91 -16.06 1.17
CA ALA A 373 13.13 -16.86 2.38
C ALA A 373 12.01 -17.89 2.67
N LYS A 374 10.88 -17.78 1.98
CA LYS A 374 9.72 -18.67 2.08
C LYS A 374 9.25 -19.06 0.67
N PRO A 375 8.65 -20.25 0.51
CA PRO A 375 8.00 -20.60 -0.74
C PRO A 375 6.94 -19.56 -1.13
N VAL A 376 6.85 -19.27 -2.42
CA VAL A 376 5.85 -18.37 -3.00
C VAL A 376 5.13 -19.11 -4.13
N ASP A 377 3.83 -18.92 -4.23
CA ASP A 377 2.97 -19.51 -5.28
C ASP A 377 2.44 -18.44 -6.27
N THR A 378 2.66 -17.17 -5.95
CA THR A 378 2.06 -16.03 -6.65
C THR A 378 3.13 -15.04 -7.08
N ILE A 379 3.06 -14.61 -8.33
CA ILE A 379 3.87 -13.52 -8.89
C ILE A 379 2.96 -12.31 -9.07
N LEU A 380 3.33 -11.19 -8.43
CA LEU A 380 2.69 -9.90 -8.67
C LEU A 380 3.54 -9.07 -9.63
N LEU A 381 3.03 -8.88 -10.84
CA LEU A 381 3.63 -7.99 -11.83
C LEU A 381 3.17 -6.56 -11.54
N ASN A 382 4.10 -5.68 -11.18
CA ASN A 382 3.80 -4.27 -10.98
C ASN A 382 3.68 -3.57 -12.34
N GLY A 383 2.44 -3.34 -12.80
CA GLY A 383 2.15 -2.46 -13.94
C GLY A 383 1.72 -1.04 -13.53
N CYS A 384 1.85 -0.69 -12.24
CA CYS A 384 1.55 0.65 -11.76
C CYS A 384 2.79 1.54 -11.90
N GLU A 385 2.65 2.61 -12.68
CA GLU A 385 3.65 3.64 -12.90
C GLU A 385 3.15 4.94 -12.25
N CYS A 386 3.58 5.21 -11.02
CA CYS A 386 3.05 6.30 -10.19
C CYS A 386 3.87 7.59 -10.26
N GLU A 387 5.05 7.50 -10.87
CA GLU A 387 5.97 8.59 -11.11
C GLU A 387 5.36 9.57 -12.14
N PRO A 388 5.34 10.88 -11.85
CA PRO A 388 4.92 11.90 -12.80
C PRO A 388 5.74 11.84 -14.10
N TYR A 389 5.11 12.20 -15.22
CA TYR A 389 5.65 12.22 -16.58
C TYR A 389 6.03 10.86 -17.17
N LEU A 390 6.17 9.81 -16.37
CA LEU A 390 6.50 8.49 -16.88
C LEU A 390 5.24 7.79 -17.40
N THR A 391 5.34 7.33 -18.65
CA THR A 391 4.32 6.54 -19.37
C THR A 391 4.93 5.31 -20.04
N ALA A 392 6.14 4.89 -19.64
CA ALA A 392 6.89 3.83 -20.32
C ALA A 392 6.24 2.47 -20.06
N ASP A 393 5.97 2.14 -18.79
CA ASP A 393 5.33 0.87 -18.44
C ASP A 393 3.90 0.81 -19.00
N HIS A 394 3.17 1.93 -18.96
CA HIS A 394 1.84 2.04 -19.56
C HIS A 394 1.85 1.70 -21.06
N LYS A 395 2.79 2.26 -21.82
CA LYS A 395 2.90 2.04 -23.26
C LYS A 395 3.34 0.62 -23.60
N VAL A 396 4.30 0.06 -22.87
CA VAL A 396 4.78 -1.33 -23.05
C VAL A 396 3.69 -2.36 -22.77
N LEU A 397 2.73 -2.07 -21.88
CA LEU A 397 1.62 -2.97 -21.60
C LEU A 397 0.46 -2.89 -22.62
N LEU A 398 0.38 -1.80 -23.39
CA LEU A 398 -0.67 -1.60 -24.39
C LEU A 398 -0.30 -2.08 -25.80
N GLU A 399 0.98 -1.93 -26.17
CA GLU A 399 1.55 -2.32 -27.47
C GLU A 399 2.11 -3.75 -27.44
#